data_AF-A0A6G0UCD7-F1
#
_entry.id   AF-A0A6G0UCD7-F1
#
_cell.length_a   1.000
_cell.length_b   1.000
_cell.length_c   1.000
_cell.angle_alpha   90.00
_cell.angle_beta   90.00
_cell.angle_gamma   90.00
#
_symmetry.space_group_name_H-M   'P 1'
#
loop_
_entity.id
_entity.type
_entity.pdbx_description
1 polymer ?
#
loop_
_entity_poly.entity_id
_entity_poly.type
_entity_poly.pdbx_seq_one_letter_code
_entity_poly.pdbx_strand_id
1 'polypeptide(L)' 'MPKYPQVTDIYLKDVIKCQQNYGSWVRSFDKVICAGNFWKTVKPGDSGGPLLVLFEKKYYLVGVIS' A
#
# COMPACT_ATOMS: atom_id res chain seq x y z
N MET A 1 17.16 1.70 -12.49
CA MET A 1 15.73 1.37 -12.44
C MET A 1 15.55 -0.09 -12.79
N PRO A 2 14.63 -0.84 -12.14
CA PRO A 2 14.37 -2.23 -12.50
C PRO A 2 13.89 -2.31 -13.95
N LYS A 3 14.35 -3.33 -14.68
CA LYS A 3 14.07 -3.52 -16.10
C LYS A 3 12.68 -4.11 -16.37
N TYR A 4 12.06 -4.71 -15.34
CA TYR A 4 10.80 -5.45 -15.44
C TYR A 4 9.84 -5.07 -14.30
N PRO A 5 8.53 -5.29 -14.47
CA PRO A 5 7.56 -5.13 -13.40
C PRO A 5 7.98 -5.90 -12.14
N GLN A 6 7.87 -5.25 -10.99
CA GLN A 6 8.17 -5.84 -9.69
C GLN A 6 6.85 -6.00 -8.92
N VAL A 7 6.72 -7.10 -8.20
CA VAL A 7 5.56 -7.38 -7.34
C VAL A 7 6.09 -7.79 -5.98
N THR A 8 5.41 -7.37 -4.91
CA THR A 8 5.82 -7.73 -3.58
C THR A 8 4.64 -7.89 -2.63
N ASP A 9 4.67 -8.96 -1.85
CA ASP A 9 3.65 -9.23 -0.86
C ASP A 9 3.89 -8.40 0.40
N ILE A 10 2.85 -7.66 0.78
CA ILE A 10 2.79 -6.80 1.95
C ILE A 10 1.47 -7.05 2.67
N TYR A 11 1.39 -6.57 3.92
CA TYR A 11 0.20 -6.74 4.76
C TYR A 11 -0.45 -5.40 5.01
N LEU A 12 -1.79 -5.41 5.08
CA LEU A 12 -2.55 -4.26 5.56
C LEU A 12 -2.17 -3.94 7.00
N LYS A 13 -2.04 -2.66 7.30
CA LYS A 13 -1.73 -2.15 8.63
C LYS A 13 -2.97 -1.56 9.26
N ASP A 14 -2.99 -1.59 10.58
CA ASP A 14 -3.98 -0.90 11.37
C ASP A 14 -3.95 0.61 11.07
N VAL A 15 -5.10 1.16 10.72
CA VAL A 15 -5.23 2.55 10.26
C VAL A 15 -4.92 3.53 11.38
N ILE A 16 -5.28 3.21 12.64
CA ILE A 16 -5.02 4.07 13.80
C ILE A 16 -3.51 4.13 14.09
N LYS A 17 -2.84 2.98 14.05
CA LYS A 17 -1.37 2.94 14.21
C LYS A 17 -0.66 3.65 13.06
N CYS A 18 -1.16 3.50 11.83
CA CYS A 18 -0.60 4.20 10.69
C CYS A 18 -0.75 5.72 10.84
N GLN A 19 -1.95 6.19 11.21
CA GLN A 19 -2.23 7.59 11.52
C GLN A 19 -1.23 8.19 12.50
N GLN A 20 -0.97 7.50 13.61
CA GLN A 20 -0.04 7.97 14.63
C GLN A 20 1.39 8.17 14.08
N ASN A 21 1.81 7.32 13.13
CA ASN A 21 3.14 7.40 12.53
C ASN A 21 3.26 8.50 11.46
N TYR A 22 2.19 8.76 10.71
CA TYR A 22 2.20 9.72 9.60
C TYR A 22 1.58 11.08 9.95
N GLY A 23 0.92 11.23 11.11
CA GLY A 23 0.42 12.52 11.60
C GLY A 23 -0.43 13.27 10.56
N SER A 24 -0.21 14.57 10.42
CA SER A 24 -0.96 15.43 9.47
C SER A 24 -0.63 15.23 7.98
N TRP A 25 0.32 14.34 7.63
CA TRP A 25 0.72 14.10 6.24
C TRP A 25 -0.35 13.38 5.42
N VAL A 26 -1.22 12.63 6.09
CA VAL A 26 -2.35 11.95 5.45
C VAL A 26 -3.61 12.76 5.78
N ARG A 27 -4.14 13.48 4.77
CA ARG A 27 -5.26 14.43 4.97
C ARG A 27 -6.64 13.77 5.06
N SER A 28 -6.80 12.58 4.50
CA SER A 28 -8.11 11.92 4.35
C SER A 28 -8.03 10.46 4.79
N PHE A 29 -8.04 10.25 6.10
CA PHE A 29 -7.81 8.93 6.68
C PHE A 29 -8.94 7.91 6.44
N ASP A 30 -10.14 8.39 6.19
CA ASP A 30 -11.29 7.60 5.76
C ASP A 30 -11.09 7.01 4.35
N LYS A 31 -10.15 7.57 3.57
CA LYS A 31 -9.90 7.23 2.17
C LYS A 31 -8.52 6.65 1.91
N VAL A 32 -7.72 6.44 2.96
CA VAL A 32 -6.35 5.95 2.85
C VAL A 32 -6.20 4.64 3.60
N ILE A 33 -5.57 3.69 2.94
CA ILE A 33 -5.20 2.39 3.51
C ILE A 33 -3.68 2.36 3.60
N CYS A 34 -3.17 1.87 4.72
CA CYS A 34 -1.75 1.64 4.89
C CYS A 34 -1.42 0.18 4.70
N ALA A 35 -0.38 -0.09 3.92
CA ALA A 35 0.12 -1.43 3.69
C ALA A 35 1.65 -1.40 3.61
N GLY A 36 2.30 -2.42 4.14
CA GLY A 36 3.76 -2.52 4.10
C GLY A 36 4.30 -3.57 5.05
N ASN A 37 5.59 -3.83 4.96
CA ASN A 37 6.30 -4.64 5.95
C ASN A 37 7.66 -3.98 6.28
N PHE A 38 8.40 -4.57 7.21
CA PHE A 38 9.64 -3.96 7.73
C PHE A 38 10.75 -3.86 6.67
N TRP A 39 10.73 -4.72 5.64
CA TRP A 39 11.83 -4.90 4.69
C TRP A 39 11.47 -4.50 3.26
N LYS A 40 10.19 -4.30 2.97
CA LYS A 40 9.64 -4.06 1.64
C LYS A 40 8.65 -2.91 1.70
N THR A 41 8.91 -1.92 0.87
CA THR A 41 8.09 -0.72 0.68
C THR A 41 8.02 -0.42 -0.81
N VAL A 42 6.97 0.30 -1.20
CA VAL A 42 6.88 0.99 -2.48
C VAL A 42 7.96 2.06 -2.57
N LYS A 43 8.37 2.40 -3.78
CA LYS A 43 9.43 3.38 -4.09
C LYS A 43 8.91 4.46 -5.04
N PRO A 44 9.62 5.59 -5.19
CA PRO A 44 9.30 6.57 -6.22
C PRO A 44 9.22 5.92 -7.61
N GLY A 45 8.10 6.15 -8.30
CA GLY A 45 7.78 5.50 -9.58
C GLY A 45 6.71 4.41 -9.49
N ASP A 46 6.39 3.92 -8.29
CA ASP A 46 5.31 2.95 -8.09
C ASP A 46 3.93 3.62 -7.91
N SER A 47 3.88 4.96 -7.79
CA SER A 47 2.65 5.74 -7.67
C SER A 47 1.67 5.43 -8.81
N GLY A 48 0.39 5.21 -8.46
CA GLY A 48 -0.63 4.74 -9.41
C GLY A 48 -0.67 3.22 -9.58
N GLY A 49 0.30 2.48 -9.04
CA GLY A 49 0.31 1.02 -9.04
C GLY A 49 -0.79 0.41 -8.15
N PRO A 50 -1.27 -0.80 -8.48
CA PRO A 50 -2.39 -1.42 -7.76
C PRO A 50 -1.95 -2.10 -6.45
N LEU A 51 -2.73 -1.92 -5.39
CA LEU A 51 -2.71 -2.79 -4.22
C LEU A 51 -3.82 -3.84 -4.35
N LEU A 52 -3.41 -5.10 -4.49
CA LEU A 52 -4.31 -6.23 -4.71
C LEU A 52 -4.41 -7.12 -3.48
N VAL A 53 -5.61 -7.63 -3.20
CA VAL A 53 -5.84 -8.68 -2.21
C VAL A 53 -6.34 -9.93 -2.93
N LEU A 54 -5.70 -11.06 -2.64
CA LEU A 54 -6.15 -12.37 -3.09
C LEU A 54 -7.23 -12.89 -2.14
N PHE A 55 -8.46 -12.99 -2.64
CA PHE A 55 -9.59 -13.55 -1.90
C PHE A 55 -10.33 -14.54 -2.80
N GLU A 56 -10.63 -15.73 -2.30
CA GLU A 56 -11.30 -16.79 -3.08
C GLU A 56 -10.70 -17.03 -4.48
N LYS A 57 -9.35 -17.07 -4.56
CA LYS A 57 -8.58 -17.25 -5.82
C LYS A 57 -8.77 -16.13 -6.85
N LYS A 58 -9.29 -14.96 -6.46
CA LYS A 58 -9.41 -13.77 -7.31
C LYS A 58 -8.68 -12.58 -6.68
N TYR A 59 -8.10 -11.75 -7.53
CA TYR A 59 -7.48 -10.50 -7.10
C TYR A 59 -8.50 -9.37 -7.12
N TYR A 60 -8.62 -8.69 -5.99
CA TYR A 60 -9.45 -7.51 -5.83
C TYR A 60 -8.56 -6.29 -5.63
N LEU A 61 -8.86 -5.22 -6.36
CA LEU A 61 -8.22 -3.93 -6.17
C LEU A 61 -8.78 -3.29 -4.90
N VAL A 62 -7.93 -3.11 -3.90
CA VAL A 62 -8.32 -2.51 -2.61
C VAL A 62 -7.72 -1.13 -2.41
N GLY A 63 -6.70 -0.76 -3.19
CA GLY A 63 -6.07 0.54 -3.10
C GLY A 63 -5.16 0.85 -4.29
N VAL A 64 -4.72 2.10 -4.35
CA VAL A 64 -3.77 2.61 -5.33
C VAL A 64 -2.64 3.28 -4.59
N ILE A 65 -1.39 3.04 -5.01
CA ILE A 65 -0.21 3.62 -4.37
C ILE A 65 -0.22 5.14 -4.56
N SER A 66 -0.08 5.88 -3.44
CA SER A 66 -0.06 7.35 -3.38
C SER A 66 1.24 7.87 -2.76
#